data_AF-A0A2E9CW93-F1
#
_entry.id   AF-A0A2E9CW93-F1
#
_cell.length_a   1.000
_cell.length_b   1.000
_cell.length_c   1.000
_cell.angle_alpha   90.00
_cell.angle_beta   90.00
_cell.angle_gamma   90.00
#
_symmetry.space_group_name_H-M   'P 1'
#
loop_
_entity.id
_entity.type
_entity.pdbx_description
1 polymer ?
#
loop_
_entity_poly.entity_id
_entity_poly.type
_entity_poly.pdbx_seq_one_letter_code
_entity_poly.pdbx_strand_id
1 'polypeptide(L)'
;MRKLLDFFNQEIDSIEEFDEKYDYDHIVIEIIDDVVKKKKDLHIKYNQLFEKLWISAKSIQEKKLIAKKLLNRLLKESDQLFLKAQILATKLCPVCEKARESQKIFKFSDSLH
;
A
#
# COMPACT_ATOMS: atom_id res chain seq x y z
N MET A 1 -8.71 26.23 -11.42
CA MET A 1 -7.82 25.06 -11.31
C MET A 1 -6.58 25.22 -12.21
N ARG A 2 -5.73 26.23 -11.96
CA ARG A 2 -4.44 26.41 -12.67
C ARG A 2 -3.22 26.25 -11.74
N LYS A 3 -3.40 26.58 -10.46
CA LYS A 3 -2.34 26.53 -9.43
C LYS A 3 -1.71 25.16 -9.15
N LEU A 4 -2.39 24.05 -9.47
CA LEU A 4 -1.82 22.71 -9.28
C LEU A 4 -0.90 22.30 -10.44
N LEU A 5 -1.21 22.69 -11.69
CA LEU A 5 -0.34 22.42 -12.83
C LEU A 5 0.94 23.27 -12.76
N ASP A 6 0.83 24.51 -12.29
CA ASP A 6 1.98 25.42 -12.16
C ASP A 6 3.00 24.93 -11.12
N PHE A 7 2.56 24.12 -10.13
CA PHE A 7 3.44 23.50 -9.14
C PHE A 7 4.31 22.39 -9.75
N PHE A 8 3.79 21.64 -10.73
CA PHE A 8 4.55 20.58 -11.40
C PHE A 8 5.49 21.11 -12.49
N ASN A 9 5.19 22.27 -13.09
CA ASN A 9 5.98 22.82 -14.17
C ASN A 9 7.19 23.64 -13.71
N GLN A 10 7.26 24.04 -12.43
CA GLN A 10 8.35 24.87 -11.90
C GLN A 10 9.63 24.09 -11.55
N GLU A 11 9.56 22.76 -11.44
CA GLU A 11 10.72 21.90 -11.11
C GLU A 11 11.51 21.42 -12.34
N ILE A 12 11.12 21.83 -13.57
CA ILE A 12 11.68 21.28 -14.82
C ILE A 12 12.97 22.00 -15.29
N ASP A 13 13.25 23.22 -14.82
CA ASP A 13 14.31 24.07 -15.40
C ASP A 13 15.66 24.09 -14.64
N SER A 14 15.95 23.11 -13.78
CA SER A 14 17.30 22.97 -13.18
C SER A 14 17.77 21.51 -13.21
N ILE A 15 18.16 21.04 -14.39
CA ILE A 15 18.76 19.72 -14.60
C ILE A 15 20.29 19.87 -14.57
N GLU A 16 20.88 19.72 -13.39
CA GLU A 16 22.25 19.20 -13.21
C GLU A 16 22.30 18.38 -11.91
N GLU A 17 21.66 17.21 -11.90
CA GLU A 17 21.98 16.04 -11.05
C GLU A 17 21.21 14.83 -11.59
N PHE A 18 21.92 13.89 -12.23
CA PHE A 18 21.36 12.72 -12.90
C PHE A 18 20.87 11.65 -11.88
N ASP A 19 19.56 11.39 -11.93
CA ASP A 19 18.85 10.09 -11.93
C ASP A 19 19.05 9.03 -10.82
N GLU A 20 18.63 9.32 -9.60
CA GLU A 20 18.09 8.29 -8.68
C GLU A 20 16.65 8.59 -8.21
N LYS A 21 16.22 9.86 -8.27
CA LYS A 21 14.94 10.30 -7.72
C LYS A 21 13.74 9.92 -8.57
N TYR A 22 13.90 9.91 -9.90
CA TYR A 22 12.83 9.50 -10.83
C TYR A 22 12.46 8.02 -10.72
N ASP A 23 13.39 7.14 -10.32
CA ASP A 23 13.14 5.70 -10.24
C ASP A 23 12.22 5.32 -9.07
N TYR A 24 12.45 5.91 -7.89
CA TYR A 24 11.63 5.59 -6.71
C TYR A 24 10.17 6.04 -6.85
N ASP A 25 9.92 7.23 -7.40
CA ASP A 25 8.55 7.72 -7.60
C ASP A 25 7.77 6.83 -8.58
N HIS A 26 8.42 6.33 -9.64
CA HIS A 26 7.83 5.35 -10.56
C HIS A 26 7.54 4.03 -9.85
N ILE A 27 8.48 3.52 -9.06
CA ILE A 27 8.30 2.31 -8.24
C ILE A 27 7.11 2.47 -7.27
N VAL A 28 6.94 3.65 -6.65
CA VAL A 28 5.80 3.91 -5.76
C VAL A 28 4.48 3.87 -6.53
N ILE A 29 4.43 4.46 -7.73
CA ILE A 29 3.24 4.40 -8.59
C ILE A 29 2.91 2.94 -8.95
N GLU A 30 3.90 2.14 -9.33
CA GLU A 30 3.69 0.72 -9.62
C GLU A 30 3.17 -0.06 -8.41
N ILE A 31 3.72 0.22 -7.21
CA ILE A 31 3.22 -0.37 -5.95
C ILE A 31 1.77 0.02 -5.70
N ILE A 32 1.40 1.28 -5.93
CA ILE A 32 0.03 1.76 -5.77
C ILE A 32 -0.91 1.04 -6.75
N ASP A 33 -0.53 0.94 -8.03
CA ASP A 33 -1.34 0.29 -9.06
C ASP A 33 -1.57 -1.20 -8.75
N ASP A 34 -0.53 -1.90 -8.30
CA ASP A 34 -0.63 -3.30 -7.86
C ASP A 34 -1.57 -3.46 -6.65
N VAL A 35 -1.50 -2.56 -5.66
CA VAL A 35 -2.41 -2.56 -4.51
C VAL A 35 -3.85 -2.33 -4.94
N VAL A 36 -4.09 -1.35 -5.81
CA VAL A 36 -5.43 -1.03 -6.31
C VAL A 36 -6.01 -2.22 -7.06
N LYS A 37 -5.21 -2.86 -7.93
CA LYS A 37 -5.62 -4.06 -8.67
C LYS A 37 -5.95 -5.22 -7.74
N LYS A 38 -5.07 -5.53 -6.78
CA LYS A 38 -5.28 -6.59 -5.79
C LYS A 38 -6.50 -6.34 -4.92
N LYS A 39 -6.72 -5.09 -4.48
CA LYS A 39 -7.93 -4.70 -3.73
C LYS A 39 -9.18 -4.90 -4.57
N LYS A 40 -9.18 -4.48 -5.83
CA LYS A 40 -10.33 -4.68 -6.74
C LYS A 40 -10.67 -6.17 -6.87
N ASP A 41 -9.67 -7.02 -7.13
CA ASP A 41 -9.87 -8.47 -7.27
C ASP A 41 -10.37 -9.11 -5.97
N LEU A 42 -9.86 -8.66 -4.82
CA LEU A 42 -10.33 -9.11 -3.50
C LEU A 42 -11.81 -8.75 -3.30
N HIS A 43 -12.19 -7.50 -3.55
CA HIS A 43 -13.57 -7.05 -3.40
C HIS A 43 -14.52 -7.79 -4.35
N ILE A 44 -14.11 -8.09 -5.58
CA ILE A 44 -14.90 -8.91 -6.52
C ILE A 44 -15.20 -10.30 -5.92
N LYS A 45 -14.18 -10.97 -5.36
CA LYS A 45 -14.35 -12.29 -4.73
C LYS A 45 -15.32 -12.24 -3.55
N TYR A 46 -15.22 -11.22 -2.69
CA TYR A 46 -16.13 -11.07 -1.57
C TYR A 46 -17.55 -10.70 -2.00
N ASN A 47 -17.73 -9.89 -3.04
CA ASN A 47 -19.05 -9.61 -3.60
C ASN A 47 -19.76 -10.88 -4.06
N GLN A 48 -19.06 -11.79 -4.74
CA GLN A 48 -19.62 -13.10 -5.10
C GLN A 48 -20.05 -13.92 -3.87
N LEU A 49 -19.33 -13.83 -2.76
CA LEU A 49 -19.72 -14.49 -1.51
C LEU A 49 -20.97 -13.84 -0.89
N PHE A 50 -21.05 -12.51 -0.93
CA PHE A 50 -22.23 -11.78 -0.46
C PHE A 50 -23.47 -12.09 -1.31
N GLU A 51 -23.33 -12.17 -2.63
CA GLU A 51 -24.42 -12.57 -3.55
C GLU A 51 -24.91 -13.98 -3.22
N LYS A 52 -24.01 -14.95 -3.07
CA LYS A 52 -24.35 -16.33 -2.66
C LYS A 52 -25.04 -16.37 -1.31
N LEU A 53 -24.59 -15.56 -0.35
CA LEU A 53 -25.21 -15.46 0.96
C LEU A 53 -26.62 -14.86 0.87
N TRP A 54 -26.81 -13.86 0.02
CA TRP A 54 -28.08 -13.18 -0.19
C TRP A 54 -29.16 -14.13 -0.71
N ILE A 55 -28.85 -14.91 -1.76
CA ILE A 55 -29.79 -15.87 -2.37
C ILE A 55 -29.96 -17.16 -1.56
N SER A 56 -29.13 -17.41 -0.54
CA SER A 56 -29.22 -18.63 0.25
C SER A 56 -30.53 -18.73 1.03
N ALA A 57 -30.99 -19.95 1.29
CA ALA A 57 -32.19 -20.24 2.10
C ALA A 57 -31.97 -20.05 3.62
N LYS A 58 -30.86 -19.43 4.04
CA LYS A 58 -30.52 -19.21 5.45
C LYS A 58 -31.44 -18.19 6.11
N SER A 59 -31.61 -18.33 7.42
CA SER A 59 -32.37 -17.33 8.19
C SER A 59 -31.68 -15.97 8.15
N ILE A 60 -32.45 -14.90 8.37
CA ILE A 60 -31.92 -13.52 8.40
C ILE A 60 -30.81 -13.38 9.46
N GLN A 61 -30.95 -14.03 10.61
CA GLN A 61 -29.96 -13.99 11.69
C GLN A 61 -28.64 -14.64 11.27
N GLU A 62 -28.69 -15.82 10.63
CA GLU A 62 -27.49 -16.49 10.11
C GLU A 62 -26.84 -15.69 8.98
N LYS A 63 -27.63 -15.13 8.06
CA LYS A 63 -27.13 -14.24 7.00
C LYS A 63 -26.40 -13.05 7.60
N LYS A 64 -26.96 -12.40 8.63
CA LYS A 64 -26.31 -11.29 9.35
C LYS A 64 -24.98 -11.71 9.98
N LEU A 65 -24.94 -12.86 10.64
CA LEU A 65 -23.73 -13.37 11.28
C LEU A 65 -22.62 -13.65 10.25
N ILE A 66 -22.96 -14.31 9.15
CA ILE A 66 -22.00 -14.64 8.09
C ILE A 66 -21.56 -13.36 7.38
N ALA A 67 -22.48 -12.44 7.08
CA ALA A 67 -22.16 -11.17 6.44
C ALA A 67 -21.17 -10.34 7.28
N LYS A 68 -21.38 -10.27 8.60
CA LYS A 68 -20.45 -9.61 9.52
C LYS A 68 -19.06 -10.25 9.49
N LYS A 69 -18.99 -11.59 9.46
CA LYS A 69 -17.71 -12.32 9.34
C LYS A 69 -17.01 -12.04 8.01
N LEU A 70 -17.74 -12.07 6.90
CA LEU A 70 -17.21 -11.77 5.57
C LEU A 70 -16.68 -10.34 5.49
N LEU A 71 -17.44 -9.35 5.99
CA LEU A 71 -17.04 -7.95 5.99
C LEU A 71 -15.78 -7.72 6.83
N ASN A 72 -15.72 -8.28 8.04
CA ASN A 72 -14.54 -8.19 8.89
C ASN A 72 -13.30 -8.79 8.22
N ARG A 73 -13.47 -9.89 7.48
CA ARG A 73 -12.36 -10.56 6.80
C ARG A 73 -11.91 -9.77 5.58
N LEU A 74 -12.84 -9.23 4.80
CA LEU A 74 -12.55 -8.33 3.68
C LEU A 74 -11.73 -7.13 4.13
N LEU A 75 -12.15 -6.44 5.20
CA LEU A 75 -11.42 -5.28 5.74
C LEU A 75 -10.00 -5.66 6.16
N LYS A 76 -9.85 -6.75 6.94
CA LYS A 76 -8.53 -7.23 7.37
C LYS A 76 -7.60 -7.57 6.20
N GLU A 77 -8.10 -8.30 5.20
CA GLU A 77 -7.29 -8.71 4.05
C GLU A 77 -6.94 -7.49 3.17
N SER A 78 -7.86 -6.54 3.03
CA SER A 78 -7.67 -5.29 2.30
C SER A 78 -6.59 -4.40 2.97
N ASP A 79 -6.61 -4.29 4.29
CA ASP A 79 -5.60 -3.56 5.07
C ASP A 79 -4.24 -4.25 5.02
N GLN A 80 -4.21 -5.60 5.06
CA GLN A 80 -2.96 -6.35 4.93
C GLN A 80 -2.28 -6.13 3.58
N LEU A 81 -3.04 -6.01 2.49
CA LEU A 81 -2.48 -5.67 1.17
C LEU A 81 -1.79 -4.31 1.21
N PHE A 82 -2.43 -3.32 1.82
CA PHE A 82 -1.88 -1.98 1.96
C PHE A 82 -0.61 -1.98 2.84
N LEU A 83 -0.64 -2.68 3.99
CA LEU A 83 0.50 -2.77 4.89
C LEU A 83 1.72 -3.42 4.22
N LYS A 84 1.50 -4.50 3.46
CA LYS A 84 2.60 -5.17 2.72
C LYS A 84 3.22 -4.24 1.69
N ALA A 85 2.41 -3.46 0.98
CA ALA A 85 2.89 -2.47 0.04
C ALA A 85 3.65 -1.33 0.71
N GLN A 86 3.16 -0.83 1.86
CA GLN A 86 3.88 0.17 2.64
C GLN A 86 5.24 -0.34 3.11
N ILE A 87 5.32 -1.59 3.59
CA ILE A 87 6.59 -2.22 3.96
C ILE A 87 7.53 -2.31 2.77
N LEU A 88 7.01 -2.68 1.59
CA LEU A 88 7.80 -2.77 0.35
C LEU A 88 8.33 -1.39 -0.07
N ALA A 89 7.47 -0.38 -0.14
CA ALA A 89 7.87 0.99 -0.45
C ALA A 89 8.93 1.50 0.54
N THR A 90 8.74 1.26 1.83
CA THR A 90 9.71 1.65 2.86
C THR A 90 11.06 0.94 2.70
N LYS A 91 11.10 -0.29 2.16
CA LYS A 91 12.35 -1.02 1.88
C LYS A 91 13.06 -0.49 0.63
N LEU A 92 12.31 -0.02 -0.36
CA LEU A 92 12.85 0.51 -1.60
C LEU A 92 13.17 2.01 -1.50
N CYS A 93 12.74 2.66 -0.42
CA CYS A 93 12.96 4.08 -0.15
C CYS A 93 14.46 4.37 0.07
N PRO A 94 15.11 5.14 -0.82
CA PRO A 94 16.55 5.41 -0.74
C PRO A 94 16.95 6.22 0.51
N VAL A 95 16.08 7.12 0.97
CA VAL A 95 16.29 7.91 2.19
C VAL A 95 16.13 7.03 3.45
N CYS A 96 15.18 6.11 3.42
CA CYS A 96 14.85 5.25 4.55
C CYS A 96 15.92 4.17 4.76
N GLU A 97 16.57 3.70 3.70
CA GLU A 97 17.65 2.72 3.79
C GLU A 97 18.92 3.35 4.40
N LYS A 98 19.30 4.56 3.97
CA LYS A 98 20.41 5.34 4.58
C LYS A 98 20.20 5.58 6.09
N ALA A 99 18.96 5.82 6.52
CA ALA A 99 18.61 5.96 7.93
C ALA A 99 18.70 4.62 8.72
N ARG A 100 18.47 3.47 8.09
CA ARG A 100 18.62 2.15 8.73
C ARG A 100 20.07 1.73 8.88
N GLU A 101 20.90 2.01 7.89
CA GLU A 101 22.33 1.69 7.92
C GLU A 101 23.07 2.46 9.01
N SER A 102 22.80 3.77 9.12
CA SER A 102 23.35 4.62 10.18
C SER A 102 22.97 4.13 11.60
N GLN A 103 21.75 3.63 11.81
CA GLN A 103 21.34 3.03 13.08
C GLN A 103 22.00 1.67 13.39
N LYS A 104 22.33 0.87 12.37
CA LYS A 104 23.06 -0.39 12.56
C LYS A 104 24.49 -0.12 13.02
N ILE A 105 25.16 0.87 12.43
CA ILE A 105 26.53 1.25 12.79
C ILE A 105 26.61 1.69 14.25
N PHE A 106 25.66 2.51 14.71
CA PHE A 106 25.59 2.95 16.12
C PHE A 106 25.35 1.81 17.12
N LYS A 107 24.60 0.76 16.76
CA LYS A 107 24.38 -0.39 17.66
C LYS A 107 25.60 -1.30 17.80
N PHE A 108 26.51 -1.32 16.82
CA PHE A 108 27.74 -2.11 16.91
C PHE A 108 28.78 -1.44 17.82
N SER A 109 28.86 -0.11 17.85
CA SER A 109 29.82 0.61 18.72
C SER A 109 29.52 0.46 20.21
N ASP A 110 28.25 0.34 20.60
CA ASP A 110 27.84 0.20 22.01
C ASP A 110 28.10 -1.20 22.59
N SER A 111 28.45 -2.18 21.75
CA SER A 111 28.75 -3.57 22.17
C SER A 111 30.24 -3.86 22.36
N LEU A 112 31.12 -2.86 22.15
CA LEU A 112 32.58 -3.00 22.20
C LEU A 112 33.24 -2.26 23.39
N HIS A 113 32.45 -1.87 24.40
CA HIS A 113 32.95 -1.32 25.67
C HIS A 113 32.61 -2.19 26.86
#